data_AF-A0A5B2VB68-F1
#
_entry.id   AF-A0A5B2VB68-F1
#
_cell.length_a   1.000
_cell.length_b   1.000
_cell.length_c   1.000
_cell.angle_alpha   90.00
_cell.angle_beta   90.00
_cell.angle_gamma   90.00
#
_symmetry.space_group_name_H-M   'P 1'
#
loop_
_entity.id
_entity.type
_entity.pdbx_description
1 polymer ?
#
loop_
_entity_poly.entity_id
_entity_poly.type
_entity_poly.pdbx_seq_one_letter_code
_entity_poly.pdbx_strand_id
1 'polypeptide(L)' 'MAKRAKSKPLDRAFVLFDVVYEDGSRASNRRVPTTDLGGLDGDEPARRIIEEQDQAIAEKSGRPRLQIKSVTRAKG' A
#
# COMPACT_ATOMS: atom_id res chain seq x y z
N MET A 1 -0.25 -27.00 17.49
CA MET A 1 -0.56 -25.56 17.48
C MET A 1 0.75 -24.77 17.58
N ALA A 2 1.43 -24.49 16.47
CA ALA A 2 2.68 -23.73 16.51
C ALA A 2 2.36 -22.23 16.59
N LYS A 3 2.61 -21.62 17.75
CA LYS A 3 2.54 -20.16 17.94
C LYS A 3 3.60 -19.53 17.03
N ARG A 4 3.18 -18.80 15.99
CA ARG A 4 4.10 -18.02 15.14
C ARG A 4 4.82 -17.02 16.01
N ALA A 5 6.14 -17.15 16.08
CA ALA A 5 7.03 -16.23 16.75
C ALA A 5 6.79 -14.81 16.19
N LYS A 6 6.56 -13.84 17.09
CA LYS A 6 6.61 -12.41 16.75
C LYS A 6 8.03 -12.14 16.28
N SER A 7 8.22 -12.07 14.96
CA SER A 7 9.44 -11.55 14.37
C SER A 7 9.64 -10.15 14.93
N LYS A 8 10.85 -9.88 15.45
CA LYS A 8 11.35 -8.54 15.79
C LYS A 8 10.87 -7.56 14.72
N PRO A 9 10.51 -6.30 15.04
CA PRO A 9 10.21 -5.34 14.00
C PRO A 9 11.52 -5.16 13.21
N LEU A 10 11.68 -5.92 12.12
CA LEU A 10 12.57 -5.53 11.05
C LEU A 10 12.21 -4.08 10.80
N ASP A 11 13.20 -3.20 10.81
CA ASP A 11 13.06 -1.87 10.28
C ASP A 11 12.42 -2.03 8.90
N ARG A 12 11.09 -1.88 8.84
CA ARG A 12 10.34 -2.37 7.69
C ARG A 12 10.64 -1.33 6.64
N ALA A 13 11.48 -1.67 5.66
CA ALA A 13 11.78 -0.81 4.52
C ALA A 13 10.50 -0.32 3.79
N PHE A 14 9.34 -0.93 4.09
CA PHE A 14 8.05 -0.55 3.56
C PHE A 14 6.96 -0.59 4.64
N VAL A 15 6.05 0.37 4.57
CA VAL A 15 4.75 0.35 5.24
C VAL A 15 3.72 -0.30 4.31
N LEU A 16 2.76 -1.03 4.89
CA LEU A 16 1.67 -1.66 4.16
C LEU A 16 0.41 -0.81 4.21
N PHE A 17 -0.30 -0.77 3.09
CA PHE A 17 -1.58 -0.07 2.95
C PHE A 17 -2.66 -1.00 2.40
N ASP A 18 -3.88 -0.78 2.88
CA ASP A 18 -5.12 -1.25 2.29
C ASP A 18 -5.69 -0.16 1.38
N VAL A 19 -6.10 -0.55 0.18
CA VAL A 19 -6.67 0.34 -0.84
C VAL A 19 -8.07 -0.13 -1.16
N VAL A 20 -9.04 0.77 -1.05
CA VAL A 20 -10.42 0.56 -1.52
C VAL A 20 -10.59 1.35 -2.81
N TYR A 21 -11.16 0.71 -3.82
CA TYR A 21 -11.44 1.32 -5.12
C TYR A 21 -12.91 1.74 -5.22
N GLU A 22 -13.22 2.61 -6.19
CA GLU A 22 -14.58 3.11 -6.41
C GLU A 22 -15.59 2.00 -6.80
N ASP A 23 -15.12 0.92 -7.41
CA ASP A 23 -15.95 -0.25 -7.74
C ASP A 23 -16.24 -1.16 -6.53
N GLY A 24 -15.77 -0.79 -5.34
CA GLY A 24 -15.92 -1.55 -4.10
C GLY A 24 -14.90 -2.68 -3.94
N SER A 25 -14.01 -2.89 -4.90
CA SER A 25 -12.92 -3.84 -4.75
C SER A 25 -11.85 -3.32 -3.79
N ARG A 26 -11.03 -4.24 -3.26
CA ARG A 26 -9.97 -3.92 -2.30
C ARG A 26 -8.67 -4.62 -2.66
N ALA A 27 -7.56 -3.89 -2.58
CA ALA A 27 -6.22 -4.44 -2.60
C ALA A 27 -5.54 -4.28 -1.24
N SER A 28 -5.09 -5.39 -0.67
CA SER A 28 -4.23 -5.42 0.52
C SER A 28 -2.76 -5.57 0.14
N ASN A 29 -1.85 -5.31 1.08
CA ASN A 29 -0.39 -5.46 0.91
C ASN A 29 0.23 -4.49 -0.10
N ARG A 30 -0.34 -3.30 -0.28
CA ARG A 30 0.34 -2.25 -1.04
C ARG A 30 1.52 -1.73 -0.25
N ARG A 31 2.72 -1.84 -0.82
CA ARG A 31 3.98 -1.52 -0.14
C ARG A 31 4.40 -0.12 -0.53
N VAL A 32 4.65 0.73 0.45
CA VAL A 32 5.19 2.07 0.24
C VAL A 32 6.49 2.18 1.05
N PRO A 33 7.61 2.60 0.45
CA PRO A 33 8.88 2.70 1.16
C PRO A 33 8.79 3.64 2.37
N THR A 34 9.40 3.27 3.49
CA THR A 34 9.47 4.15 4.66
C THR A 34 10.32 5.40 4.41
N THR A 35 11.25 5.35 3.45
CA THR A 35 12.02 6.53 3.04
C THR A 35 11.15 7.60 2.40
N ASP A 36 10.06 7.19 1.75
CA ASP A 36 9.07 8.10 1.15
C ASP A 36 7.98 8.50 2.16
N LEU A 37 7.98 7.86 3.34
CA LEU A 37 7.03 8.07 4.44
C LEU A 37 7.76 8.43 5.74
N GLY A 38 8.01 9.71 5.95
CA GLY A 38 8.74 10.14 7.15
C GLY A 38 9.02 11.64 7.27
N GLY A 39 8.42 12.47 6.42
CA GLY A 39 8.48 13.92 6.49
C GLY A 39 7.30 14.52 7.29
N LEU A 40 7.17 15.85 7.24
CA LEU A 40 6.04 16.58 7.83
C LEU A 40 4.69 16.09 7.29
N ASP A 41 4.68 15.59 6.05
CA ASP A 41 3.49 15.14 5.32
C ASP A 41 3.03 13.73 5.74
N GLY A 42 3.78 13.05 6.61
CA GLY A 42 3.41 11.74 7.16
C GLY A 42 3.14 10.68 6.09
N ASP A 43 1.87 10.30 5.93
CA ASP A 43 1.40 9.28 4.98
C ASP A 43 0.81 9.85 3.68
N GLU A 44 0.76 11.17 3.51
CA GLU A 44 0.21 11.81 2.32
C GLU A 44 0.83 11.31 0.99
N PRO A 45 2.16 11.07 0.89
CA PRO A 45 2.77 10.53 -0.32
C PRO A 45 2.30 9.10 -0.68
N ALA A 46 1.77 8.35 0.30
CA ALA A 46 1.38 6.95 0.09
C ALA A 46 0.35 6.80 -1.03
N ARG A 47 -0.62 7.73 -1.12
CA ARG A 47 -1.66 7.67 -2.14
C ARG A 47 -1.07 7.74 -3.55
N ARG A 48 -0.18 8.70 -3.80
CA ARG A 48 0.47 8.89 -5.10
C ARG A 48 1.33 7.70 -5.50
N ILE A 49 2.14 7.21 -4.57
CA ILE A 49 3.03 6.05 -4.81
C ILE A 49 2.21 4.80 -5.17
N ILE A 50 1.06 4.61 -4.52
CA ILE A 50 0.15 3.51 -4.81
C ILE A 50 -0.53 3.71 -6.18
N GLU A 51 -0.93 4.93 -6.54
CA GLU A 51 -1.50 5.23 -7.87
C GLU A 51 -0.51 4.94 -9.01
N GLU A 52 0.78 5.27 -8.82
CA GLU A 52 1.84 4.98 -9.77
C GLU A 52 2.07 3.46 -9.92
N GLN A 53 2.04 2.72 -8.81
CA GLN A 53 2.08 1.25 -8.85
C GLN A 53 0.88 0.66 -9.60
N ASP A 54 -0.32 1.20 -9.34
CA ASP A 54 -1.56 0.74 -9.99
C ASP A 54 -1.57 1.04 -11.49
N GLN A 55 -0.98 2.15 -11.90
CA GLN A 55 -0.77 2.44 -13.31
C GLN A 55 0.18 1.44 -13.96
N ALA A 56 1.32 1.14 -13.32
CA ALA A 56 2.26 0.15 -13.86
C ALA A 56 1.63 -1.26 -13.94
N ILE A 57 0.75 -1.63 -13.00
CA ILE A 57 0.00 -2.90 -13.04
C ILE A 57 -1.05 -2.87 -14.16
N ALA A 58 -1.78 -1.77 -14.33
CA ALA A 58 -2.75 -1.59 -15.40
C ALA A 58 -2.10 -1.76 -16.79
N GLU A 59 -0.98 -1.08 -17.01
CA GLU A 59 -0.19 -1.17 -18.24
C GLU A 59 0.27 -2.60 -18.52
N LYS A 60 0.76 -3.31 -17.50
CA LYS A 60 1.22 -4.71 -17.65
C LYS A 60 0.09 -5.72 -17.83
N SER A 61 -1.07 -5.48 -17.21
CA SER A 61 -2.21 -6.40 -17.24
C SER A 61 -3.18 -6.18 -18.40
N GLY A 62 -3.04 -5.06 -19.13
CA GLY A 62 -3.96 -4.67 -20.19
C GLY A 62 -5.35 -4.28 -19.67
N ARG A 63 -5.51 -4.07 -18.36
CA ARG A 63 -6.76 -3.66 -17.73
C ARG A 63 -6.68 -2.19 -17.32
N PRO A 64 -7.78 -1.42 -17.44
CA PRO A 64 -7.79 -0.03 -16.99
C PRO A 64 -7.48 0.05 -15.49
N ARG A 65 -6.77 1.12 -15.11
CA ARG A 65 -6.49 1.41 -13.69
C ARG A 65 -7.80 1.70 -12.96
N LEU A 66 -8.00 1.05 -11.81
CA LEU A 66 -9.12 1.35 -10.93
C LEU A 66 -8.87 2.67 -10.19
N GLN A 67 -9.93 3.47 -10.00
CA GLN A 67 -9.84 4.71 -9.24
C GLN A 67 -9.82 4.40 -7.75
N ILE A 68 -8.83 4.97 -7.04
CA ILE A 68 -8.69 4.78 -5.60
C ILE A 68 -9.68 5.68 -4.88
N LYS A 69 -10.56 5.05 -4.09
CA LYS A 69 -11.51 5.71 -3.19
C LYS A 69 -10.85 6.09 -1.87
N SER A 70 -10.09 5.18 -1.27
CA SER A 70 -9.40 5.44 0.00
C SER A 70 -8.16 4.58 0.16
N VAL A 71 -7.15 5.15 0.82
CA VAL A 71 -5.91 4.48 1.22
C VAL A 71 -5.81 4.53 2.73
N THR A 72 -5.60 3.39 3.38
CA THR A 72 -5.47 3.31 4.84
C THR A 72 -4.24 2.50 5.20
N ARG A 73 -3.43 2.99 6.14
CA ARG A 73 -2.29 2.23 6.66
C ARG A 73 -2.80 0.93 7.28
N ALA A 74 -2.31 -0.21 6.81
CA ALA A 74 -2.70 -1.51 7.34
C ALA A 74 -2.21 -1.61 8.79
N LYS A 75 -3.12 -1.89 9.72
CA LYS A 75 -2.75 -2.16 11.11
C LYS A 75 -2.03 -3.52 11.15
N GLY A 76 -0.71 -3.48 11.32
CA GLY A 76 0.15 -4.65 11.50
C GLY A 76 0.20 -5.12 12.96
#